data_AF-A0A9X9BXH0-F1
#
_entry.id   AF-A0A9X9BXH0-F1
#
_cell.length_a   1.000
_cell.length_b   1.000
_cell.length_c   1.000
_cell.angle_alpha   90.00
_cell.angle_beta   90.00
_cell.angle_gamma   90.00
#
_symmetry.space_group_name_H-M   'P 1'
#
loop_
_entity.id
_entity.type
_entity.pdbx_description
1 polymer ?
#
loop_
_entity_poly.entity_id
_entity_poly.type
_entity_poly.pdbx_seq_one_letter_code
_entity_poly.pdbx_strand_id
1 'polypeptide(L)'
;MEPGYLILAVIAFVVFNGWLKKQKRKREDELLNNVNYAAQRPDIRKKPKSGRRRTPEEMLRDHDAKMKIAGNSSRKIARETRIKAERVGSPGYIWHASGDGLCECCAKNDGKKFKWNKPPKTGHPGEGHLCKNKYCKCWAEVLIPPPGC
;
A
#
# COMPACT_ATOMS: atom_id res chain seq x y z
N MET A 1 11.83 -35.30 29.25
CA MET A 1 10.80 -34.57 28.49
C MET A 1 9.90 -35.60 27.86
N GLU A 2 8.68 -35.74 28.36
CA GLU A 2 7.68 -36.69 27.88
C GLU A 2 7.32 -36.40 26.40
N PRO A 3 7.29 -37.40 25.51
CA PRO A 3 6.97 -37.22 24.08
C PRO A 3 5.59 -36.60 23.85
N GLY A 4 4.67 -36.75 24.81
CA GLY A 4 3.34 -36.11 24.78
C GLY A 4 3.40 -34.57 24.78
N TYR A 5 4.38 -33.96 25.44
CA TYR A 5 4.50 -32.49 25.47
C TYR A 5 4.92 -31.91 24.12
N LEU A 6 5.79 -32.61 23.39
CA LEU A 6 6.20 -32.22 22.04
C LEU A 6 5.01 -32.26 21.06
N ILE A 7 4.15 -33.28 21.16
CA ILE A 7 2.95 -33.39 20.33
C ILE A 7 1.98 -32.23 20.62
N LEU A 8 1.72 -31.93 21.90
CA LEU A 8 0.86 -30.81 22.28
C LEU A 8 1.42 -29.46 21.84
N ALA A 9 2.73 -29.25 21.93
CA ALA A 9 3.39 -28.02 21.46
C ALA A 9 3.24 -27.83 19.94
N VAL A 10 3.39 -28.92 19.15
CA VAL A 10 3.19 -28.87 17.69
C VAL A 10 1.74 -28.55 17.35
N ILE A 11 0.77 -29.18 18.02
CA ILE A 11 -0.65 -28.90 17.81
C ILE A 11 -0.96 -27.44 18.12
N ALA A 12 -0.51 -26.93 19.28
CA ALA A 12 -0.69 -25.55 19.67
C ALA A 12 -0.10 -24.58 18.64
N PHE A 13 1.11 -24.87 18.12
CA PHE A 13 1.74 -24.07 17.08
C PHE A 13 0.95 -24.05 15.76
N VAL A 14 0.43 -25.19 15.32
CA VAL A 14 -0.39 -25.27 14.09
C VAL A 14 -1.69 -24.49 14.25
N VAL A 15 -2.39 -24.67 15.37
CA VAL A 15 -3.64 -23.94 15.69
C VAL A 15 -3.38 -22.43 15.76
N PHE A 16 -2.31 -22.02 16.45
CA PHE A 16 -1.93 -20.61 16.56
C PHE A 16 -1.62 -19.99 15.20
N ASN A 17 -0.85 -20.66 14.35
CA ASN A 17 -0.56 -20.19 13.00
C ASN A 17 -1.82 -20.12 12.12
N GLY A 18 -2.73 -21.10 12.25
CA GLY A 18 -4.03 -21.07 11.58
C GLY A 18 -4.86 -19.85 12.00
N TRP A 19 -4.90 -19.56 13.30
CA TRP A 19 -5.57 -18.38 13.84
C TRP A 19 -4.95 -17.08 13.33
N LEU A 20 -3.61 -16.96 13.32
CA LEU A 20 -2.91 -15.79 12.77
C LEU A 20 -3.24 -15.55 11.30
N LYS A 21 -3.26 -16.62 10.48
CA LYS A 21 -3.66 -16.55 9.07
C LYS A 21 -5.11 -16.08 8.92
N LYS A 22 -6.03 -16.58 9.76
CA LYS A 22 -7.44 -16.17 9.76
C LYS A 22 -7.60 -14.69 10.13
N GLN A 23 -6.87 -14.22 11.15
CA GLN A 23 -6.86 -12.80 11.54
C GLN A 23 -6.28 -11.91 10.44
N LYS A 24 -5.20 -12.35 9.77
CA LYS A 24 -4.64 -11.64 8.61
C LYS A 24 -5.70 -11.50 7.50
N ARG A 25 -6.35 -12.61 7.11
CA ARG A 25 -7.40 -12.59 6.07
C ARG A 25 -8.55 -11.65 6.44
N LYS A 26 -9.06 -11.73 7.68
CA LYS A 26 -10.13 -10.84 8.16
C LYS A 26 -9.77 -9.36 8.01
N ARG A 27 -8.55 -8.96 8.40
CA ARG A 27 -8.08 -7.56 8.24
C ARG A 27 -7.92 -7.15 6.78
N GLU A 28 -7.52 -8.08 5.91
CA GLU A 28 -7.44 -7.82 4.48
C GLU A 28 -8.83 -7.66 3.87
N ASP A 29 -9.77 -8.55 4.18
CA ASP A 29 -11.16 -8.46 3.73
C ASP A 29 -11.83 -7.15 4.18
N GLU A 30 -11.63 -6.78 5.44
CA GLU A 30 -12.09 -5.49 5.96
C GLU A 30 -11.48 -4.32 5.19
N LEU A 31 -10.19 -4.38 4.84
CA LEU A 31 -9.58 -3.34 4.02
C LEU A 31 -10.20 -3.29 2.61
N LEU A 32 -10.36 -4.43 1.95
CA LEU A 32 -10.95 -4.52 0.60
C LEU A 32 -12.37 -3.94 0.58
N ASN A 33 -13.19 -4.32 1.56
CA ASN A 33 -14.58 -3.87 1.66
C ASN A 33 -14.70 -2.36 1.96
N ASN A 34 -13.70 -1.79 2.62
CA ASN A 34 -13.68 -0.37 2.99
C ASN A 34 -13.01 0.53 1.95
N VAL A 35 -12.53 0.02 0.81
CA VAL A 35 -11.99 0.88 -0.26
C VAL A 35 -13.16 1.42 -1.10
N ASN A 36 -13.38 2.73 -1.02
CA ASN A 36 -14.34 3.42 -1.88
C ASN A 36 -13.61 4.14 -3.02
N TYR A 37 -13.72 3.61 -4.23
CA TYR A 37 -13.16 4.22 -5.43
C TYR A 37 -13.91 5.46 -5.92
N ALA A 38 -15.20 5.57 -5.58
CA ALA A 38 -16.05 6.71 -5.94
C ALA A 38 -15.90 7.89 -4.96
N ALA A 39 -15.24 7.68 -3.82
CA ALA A 39 -15.02 8.73 -2.84
C ALA A 39 -14.14 9.84 -3.44
N GLN A 40 -14.70 11.04 -3.56
CA GLN A 40 -13.91 12.23 -3.83
C GLN A 40 -12.97 12.49 -2.66
N ARG A 41 -11.73 12.86 -2.97
CA ARG A 41 -10.80 13.31 -1.93
C ARG A 41 -11.39 14.57 -1.27
N PRO A 42 -11.33 14.69 0.06
CA PRO A 42 -11.87 15.86 0.75
C PRO A 42 -11.19 17.13 0.23
N ASP A 43 -11.99 18.13 -0.15
CA ASP A 43 -11.45 19.41 -0.59
C ASP A 43 -10.85 20.15 0.61
N ILE A 44 -9.56 20.46 0.53
CA ILE A 44 -8.92 21.33 1.50
C ILE A 44 -9.33 22.75 1.15
N ARG A 45 -10.09 23.38 2.05
CA ARG A 45 -10.68 24.72 1.88
C ARG A 45 -9.74 25.65 1.13
N LYS A 46 -10.15 26.06 -0.07
CA LYS A 46 -9.36 26.94 -0.94
C LYS A 46 -9.31 28.39 -0.44
N LYS A 47 -10.28 28.80 0.40
CA LYS A 47 -10.42 30.17 0.93
C LYS A 47 -10.28 30.17 2.46
N PRO A 48 -9.50 31.10 3.04
CA PRO A 48 -9.42 31.27 4.49
C PRO A 48 -10.74 31.82 5.04
N LYS A 49 -11.03 31.53 6.32
CA LYS A 49 -12.33 31.84 6.96
C LYS A 49 -12.72 33.32 6.88
N SER A 50 -11.76 34.24 6.87
CA SER A 50 -11.99 35.70 6.95
C SER A 50 -11.88 36.44 5.61
N GLY A 51 -11.77 35.74 4.47
CA GLY A 51 -11.58 36.39 3.16
C GLY A 51 -10.22 37.05 2.95
N ARG A 52 -9.33 37.03 3.95
CA ARG A 52 -7.93 37.50 3.87
C ARG A 52 -7.15 36.75 2.78
N ARG A 53 -6.09 37.35 2.24
CA ARG A 53 -5.09 36.60 1.44
C ARG A 53 -4.37 35.57 2.33
N ARG A 54 -4.11 34.37 1.78
CA ARG A 54 -3.35 33.32 2.48
C ARG A 54 -1.89 33.73 2.67
N THR A 55 -1.30 33.39 3.82
CA THR A 55 0.16 33.54 4.01
C THR A 55 0.92 32.41 3.32
N PRO A 56 2.23 32.58 3.05
CA PRO A 56 3.07 31.50 2.55
C PRO A 56 3.01 30.23 3.40
N GLU A 57 2.98 30.35 4.73
CA GLU A 57 2.91 29.22 5.66
C GLU A 57 1.56 28.50 5.59
N GLU A 58 0.46 29.24 5.44
CA GLU A 58 -0.86 28.65 5.21
C GLU A 58 -0.90 27.87 3.89
N MET A 59 -0.35 28.44 2.82
CA MET A 59 -0.27 27.76 1.52
C MET A 59 0.57 26.49 1.59
N LEU A 60 1.69 26.50 2.33
CA LEU A 60 2.55 25.32 2.52
C LEU A 60 1.83 24.24 3.33
N ARG A 61 1.15 24.59 4.43
CA ARG A 61 0.35 23.64 5.23
C ARG A 61 -0.76 23.01 4.40
N ASP A 62 -1.47 23.80 3.60
CA ASP A 62 -2.52 23.30 2.69
C ASP A 62 -1.93 22.34 1.64
N HIS A 63 -0.78 22.68 1.07
CA HIS A 63 -0.06 21.83 0.13
C HIS A 63 0.32 20.49 0.77
N ASP A 64 0.90 20.50 1.97
CA ASP A 64 1.31 19.30 2.67
C ASP A 64 0.12 18.42 3.06
N ALA A 65 -0.98 19.05 3.47
CA ALA A 65 -2.24 18.35 3.74
C ALA A 65 -2.79 17.68 2.47
N LYS A 66 -2.75 18.36 1.32
CA LYS A 66 -3.16 17.78 0.02
C LYS A 66 -2.30 16.58 -0.35
N MET A 67 -0.99 16.71 -0.20
CA MET A 67 -0.04 15.63 -0.48
C MET A 67 -0.26 14.43 0.45
N LYS A 68 -0.54 14.67 1.74
CA LYS A 68 -0.88 13.62 2.69
C LYS A 68 -2.16 12.87 2.32
N ILE A 69 -3.22 13.57 1.94
CA ILE A 69 -4.49 12.95 1.55
C ILE A 69 -4.31 12.12 0.28
N ALA A 70 -3.68 12.69 -0.75
CA ALA A 70 -3.40 11.98 -2.00
C ALA A 70 -2.49 10.76 -1.76
N GLY A 71 -1.43 10.92 -0.98
CA GLY A 71 -0.48 9.85 -0.65
C GLY A 71 -1.10 8.70 0.13
N ASN A 72 -1.93 9.00 1.14
CA ASN A 72 -2.65 7.97 1.90
C ASN A 72 -3.65 7.21 1.02
N SER A 73 -4.33 7.91 0.10
CA SER A 73 -5.21 7.29 -0.90
C SER A 73 -4.41 6.34 -1.81
N SER A 74 -3.29 6.79 -2.38
CA SER A 74 -2.42 5.95 -3.21
C SER A 74 -1.89 4.72 -2.46
N ARG A 75 -1.46 4.88 -1.20
CA ARG A 75 -1.01 3.75 -0.37
C ARG A 75 -2.11 2.73 -0.12
N LYS A 76 -3.34 3.18 0.15
CA LYS A 76 -4.49 2.30 0.37
C LYS A 76 -4.80 1.48 -0.89
N ILE A 77 -4.83 2.13 -2.05
CA ILE A 77 -5.06 1.49 -3.35
C ILE A 77 -3.94 0.50 -3.66
N ALA A 78 -2.67 0.88 -3.49
CA ALA A 78 -1.55 -0.02 -3.74
C ALA A 78 -1.57 -1.28 -2.85
N ARG A 79 -1.93 -1.13 -1.56
CA ARG A 79 -2.09 -2.25 -0.64
C ARG A 79 -3.23 -3.17 -1.07
N GLU A 80 -4.34 -2.60 -1.52
CA GLU A 80 -5.46 -3.35 -2.06
C GLU A 80 -5.06 -4.14 -3.31
N THR A 81 -4.40 -3.50 -4.28
CA THR A 81 -3.90 -4.15 -5.49
C THR A 81 -3.01 -5.34 -5.14
N ARG A 82 -2.09 -5.18 -4.17
CA ARG A 82 -1.25 -6.28 -3.68
C ARG A 82 -2.07 -7.43 -3.11
N ILE A 83 -3.04 -7.16 -2.23
CA ILE A 83 -3.88 -8.20 -1.62
C ILE A 83 -4.65 -8.97 -2.71
N LYS A 84 -5.25 -8.26 -3.67
CA LYS A 84 -5.98 -8.89 -4.78
C LYS A 84 -5.04 -9.74 -5.64
N ALA A 85 -3.86 -9.21 -5.98
CA ALA A 85 -2.84 -9.93 -6.75
C ALA A 85 -2.36 -11.21 -6.04
N GLU A 86 -2.04 -11.13 -4.74
CA GLU A 86 -1.62 -12.29 -3.95
C GLU A 86 -2.72 -13.37 -3.88
N ARG A 87 -4.00 -12.98 -3.85
CA ARG A 87 -5.14 -13.92 -3.82
C ARG A 87 -5.35 -14.67 -5.12
N VAL A 88 -5.09 -14.03 -6.26
CA VAL A 88 -5.16 -14.70 -7.57
C VAL A 88 -3.88 -15.47 -7.92
N GLY A 89 -2.94 -15.59 -6.98
CA GLY A 89 -1.69 -16.31 -7.20
C GLY A 89 -0.69 -15.56 -8.09
N SER A 90 -0.83 -14.23 -8.23
CA SER A 90 0.14 -13.42 -8.97
C SER A 90 1.53 -13.57 -8.36
N PRO A 91 2.58 -13.87 -9.16
CA PRO A 91 3.94 -13.99 -8.66
C PRO A 91 4.60 -12.63 -8.39
N GLY A 92 4.09 -11.55 -9.00
CA GLY A 92 4.76 -10.25 -8.99
C GLY A 92 4.06 -9.17 -9.81
N TYR A 93 4.81 -8.11 -10.10
CA TYR A 93 4.31 -6.93 -10.78
C TYR A 93 5.43 -6.23 -11.57
N ILE A 94 5.03 -5.39 -12.53
CA ILE A 94 5.88 -4.37 -13.16
C ILE A 94 5.66 -3.06 -12.42
N TRP A 95 6.74 -2.37 -12.06
CA TRP A 95 6.66 -1.06 -11.41
C TRP A 95 6.47 0.04 -12.44
N HIS A 96 5.49 0.92 -12.20
CA HIS A 96 5.28 2.12 -13.01
C HIS A 96 5.47 3.38 -12.17
N ALA A 97 6.46 4.17 -12.54
CA ALA A 97 6.70 5.48 -11.99
C ALA A 97 5.62 6.46 -12.45
N SER A 98 4.99 7.17 -11.50
CA SER A 98 4.00 8.20 -11.82
C SER A 98 4.63 9.59 -11.61
N GLY A 99 4.53 10.42 -12.65
CA GLY A 99 5.17 11.73 -12.77
C GLY A 99 4.66 12.83 -11.83
N ASP A 100 5.37 13.96 -11.89
CA ASP A 100 5.46 15.09 -10.96
C ASP A 100 5.91 14.73 -9.54
N GLY A 101 7.18 15.03 -9.24
CA GLY A 101 7.81 14.76 -7.94
C GLY A 101 8.34 13.33 -7.77
N LEU A 102 8.66 12.65 -8.88
CA LEU A 102 9.26 11.32 -8.88
C LEU A 102 10.62 11.34 -8.18
N CYS A 103 10.80 10.55 -7.10
CA CYS A 103 12.14 10.37 -6.53
C CYS A 103 13.01 9.57 -7.50
N GLU A 104 14.30 9.86 -7.51
CA GLU A 104 15.31 9.08 -8.23
C GLU A 104 15.22 7.58 -7.91
N CYS A 105 14.86 7.26 -6.66
CA CYS A 105 14.64 5.91 -6.17
C CYS A 105 13.53 5.13 -6.91
N CYS A 106 12.43 5.81 -7.22
CA CYS A 106 11.29 5.25 -7.93
C CYS A 106 11.54 5.25 -9.44
N ALA A 107 12.25 6.26 -9.97
CA ALA A 107 12.66 6.28 -11.38
C ALA A 107 13.53 5.07 -11.73
N LYS A 108 14.46 4.69 -10.84
CA LYS A 108 15.30 3.49 -11.02
C LYS A 108 14.52 2.18 -11.05
N ASN A 109 13.30 2.15 -10.53
CA ASN A 109 12.46 0.96 -10.51
C ASN A 109 11.53 0.87 -11.72
N ASP A 110 11.35 1.95 -12.47
CA ASP A 110 10.38 2.03 -13.55
C ASP A 110 10.61 0.93 -14.61
N GLY A 111 9.53 0.28 -15.02
CA GLY A 111 9.53 -0.85 -15.96
C GLY A 111 10.11 -2.16 -15.41
N LYS A 112 10.69 -2.18 -14.20
CA LYS A 112 11.28 -3.40 -13.63
C LYS A 112 10.22 -4.32 -13.03
N LYS A 113 10.50 -5.63 -13.12
CA LYS A 113 9.68 -6.68 -12.52
C LYS A 113 10.13 -6.98 -11.10
N PHE A 114 9.18 -7.07 -10.18
CA PHE A 114 9.41 -7.43 -8.78
C PHE A 114 8.44 -8.52 -8.33
N LYS A 115 8.83 -9.28 -7.31
CA LYS A 115 7.95 -10.28 -6.69
C LYS A 115 7.20 -9.65 -5.51
N TRP A 116 5.97 -10.11 -5.25
CA TRP A 116 5.20 -9.63 -4.09
C TRP A 116 5.87 -9.98 -2.76
N ASN A 117 6.51 -11.15 -2.67
CA ASN A 117 7.19 -11.62 -1.46
C ASN A 117 8.65 -11.10 -1.31
N LYS A 118 9.19 -10.42 -2.33
CA LYS A 118 10.55 -9.89 -2.33
C LYS A 118 10.58 -8.49 -2.94
N PRO A 119 10.03 -7.48 -2.23
CA PRO A 119 10.06 -6.10 -2.70
C PRO A 119 11.50 -5.55 -2.77
N PRO A 120 11.73 -4.50 -3.58
CA PRO A 120 12.97 -3.74 -3.52
C PRO A 120 13.10 -3.00 -2.19
N LYS A 121 14.30 -2.48 -1.88
CA LYS A 121 14.55 -1.71 -0.64
C LYS A 121 13.64 -0.48 -0.47
N THR A 122 13.11 0.04 -1.58
CA THR A 122 12.13 1.13 -1.61
C THR A 122 10.74 0.75 -1.11
N GLY A 123 10.49 -0.54 -0.85
CA GLY A 123 9.17 -1.13 -0.63
C GLY A 123 8.40 -1.32 -1.94
N HIS A 124 7.10 -1.57 -1.83
CA HIS A 124 6.18 -1.65 -2.98
C HIS A 124 5.81 -0.25 -3.50
N PRO A 125 5.37 -0.13 -4.77
CA PRO A 125 4.88 1.15 -5.28
C PRO A 125 3.70 1.64 -4.44
N GLY A 126 3.63 2.94 -4.19
CA GLY A 126 2.60 3.56 -3.34
C GLY A 126 2.91 3.60 -1.84
N GLU A 127 3.89 2.84 -1.33
CA GLU A 127 4.23 2.85 0.10
C GLU A 127 5.05 4.08 0.49
N GLY A 128 5.98 4.48 -0.37
CA GLY A 128 6.74 5.74 -0.25
C GLY A 128 7.81 5.74 0.84
N HIS A 129 8.34 4.58 1.24
CA HIS A 129 9.33 4.46 2.33
C HIS A 129 10.58 5.33 2.14
N LEU A 130 11.08 5.44 0.90
CA LEU A 130 12.28 6.23 0.55
C LEU A 130 11.95 7.53 -0.19
N CYS A 131 10.67 7.90 -0.30
CA CYS A 131 10.27 9.17 -0.91
C CYS A 131 10.47 10.31 0.10
N LYS A 132 10.98 11.46 -0.36
CA LYS A 132 11.21 12.66 0.49
C LYS A 132 9.98 13.05 1.31
N ASN A 133 8.80 12.98 0.69
CA ASN A 133 7.54 13.35 1.32
C ASN A 133 6.83 12.17 2.01
N LYS A 134 7.45 10.98 2.07
CA LYS A 134 6.87 9.72 2.57
C LYS A 134 5.58 9.28 1.86
N TYR A 135 5.30 9.86 0.69
CA TYR A 135 4.13 9.55 -0.13
C TYR A 135 4.61 9.25 -1.55
N CYS A 136 4.02 8.23 -2.17
CA CYS A 136 4.38 7.76 -3.50
C CYS A 136 3.11 7.59 -4.34
N LYS A 137 3.16 8.03 -5.59
CA LYS A 137 2.08 7.87 -6.58
C LYS A 137 2.36 6.73 -7.57
N CYS A 138 3.51 6.07 -7.47
CA CYS A 138 3.83 4.93 -8.32
C CYS A 138 2.83 3.80 -8.10
N TRP A 139 2.63 2.97 -9.10
CA TRP A 139 1.66 1.88 -9.07
C TRP A 139 2.28 0.59 -9.62
N ALA A 140 1.63 -0.54 -9.31
CA ALA A 140 2.03 -1.86 -9.73
C ALA A 140 1.09 -2.37 -10.82
N GLU A 141 1.65 -2.73 -11.99
CA GLU A 141 0.95 -3.54 -12.97
C GLU A 141 1.08 -5.01 -12.58
N VAL A 142 -0.04 -5.65 -12.25
CA VAL A 142 -0.06 -7.02 -11.74
C VAL A 142 0.30 -8.01 -12.85
N LEU A 143 1.25 -8.91 -12.59
CA LEU A 143 1.50 -10.04 -13.47
C LEU A 143 0.44 -11.11 -13.19
N ILE A 144 -0.50 -11.26 -14.11
CA ILE A 144 -1.58 -12.27 -13.98
C ILE A 144 -1.00 -13.64 -14.35
N PRO A 145 -1.14 -14.67 -13.50
CA PRO A 145 -0.72 -16.02 -13.87
C PRO A 145 -1.60 -16.55 -15.00
N PRO A 146 -1.11 -17.48 -15.84
CA PRO A 146 -1.96 -18.12 -16.84
C PRO A 146 -3.18 -18.76 -16.16
N PRO A 147 -4.34 -18.79 -16.82
CA PRO A 147 -5.49 -19.52 -16.29
C PRO A 147 -5.06 -20.96 -16.01
N GLY A 148 -5.41 -21.46 -14.82
CA GLY A 148 -5.10 -22.84 -14.46
C GLY A 148 -5.77 -23.79 -15.44
N CYS A 149 -4.97 -24.67 -16.07
CA CYS A 149 -5.46 -25.79 -16.87
C CYS A 149 -6.15 -26.83 -15.98
#